data_AF-A0A523VQ88-F1
#
_entry.id   AF-A0A523VQ88-F1
#
_cell.length_a   1.000
_cell.length_b   1.000
_cell.length_c   1.000
_cell.angle_alpha   90.00
_cell.angle_beta   90.00
_cell.angle_gamma   90.00
#
_symmetry.space_group_name_H-M   'P 1'
#
loop_
_entity.id
_entity.type
_entity.pdbx_description
1 polymer ?
#
loop_
_entity_poly.entity_id
_entity_poly.type
_entity_poly.pdbx_seq_one_letter_code
_entity_poly.pdbx_strand_id
1 'polypeptide(L)'
;MHLVFTYFHQIKGPSVLMSYPNEKLEGDIINRLLKFFDLEIDETFFEIVLITKKKKIINFNFEIPSEWARGKKEFVMLSLIMKREYESELVYAFIVDASYKILKTKNVFKALYKDDDFRNSNDIEIDITYEQIRKILFDCLTSLISRIEDRIKGVNKKDPFPFS
;
A
#
# COMPACT_ATOMS: atom_id res chain seq x y z
N MET A 1 -2.88 -11.53 2.68
CA MET A 1 -2.58 -10.41 1.76
C MET A 1 -1.58 -9.51 2.45
N HIS A 2 -0.72 -8.79 1.73
CA HIS A 2 0.25 -7.86 2.32
C HIS A 2 0.16 -6.49 1.67
N LEU A 3 -0.15 -5.46 2.45
CA LEU A 3 -0.18 -4.07 2.03
C LEU A 3 1.12 -3.40 2.42
N VAL A 4 1.77 -2.74 1.48
CA VAL A 4 3.05 -2.06 1.68
C VAL A 4 2.90 -0.60 1.31
N PHE A 5 3.37 0.28 2.19
CA PHE A 5 3.48 1.71 1.92
C PHE A 5 4.95 2.02 1.64
N THR A 6 5.24 2.43 0.41
CA THR A 6 6.58 2.86 -0.03
C THR A 6 6.58 4.34 -0.35
N TYR A 7 7.74 4.97 -0.21
CA TYR A 7 7.95 6.38 -0.49
C TYR A 7 9.32 6.62 -1.08
N PHE A 8 9.49 7.73 -1.79
CA PHE A 8 10.79 8.15 -2.30
C PHE A 8 11.49 9.06 -1.30
N HIS A 9 12.51 8.54 -0.61
CA HIS A 9 13.36 9.34 0.26
C HIS A 9 14.39 10.12 -0.58
N GLN A 10 14.51 11.43 -0.38
CA GLN A 10 15.36 12.28 -1.25
C GLN A 10 16.85 11.89 -1.24
N ILE A 11 17.37 11.42 -0.11
CA ILE A 11 18.77 10.97 0.05
C ILE A 11 18.93 9.46 -0.18
N LYS A 12 18.10 8.62 0.48
CA LYS A 12 18.22 7.16 0.46
C LYS A 12 17.60 6.50 -0.79
N GLY A 13 16.76 7.22 -1.53
CA GLY A 13 15.96 6.68 -2.64
C GLY A 13 14.66 6.00 -2.18
N PRO A 14 14.06 5.15 -3.02
CA PRO A 14 12.84 4.41 -2.69
C PRO A 14 13.01 3.59 -1.41
N SER A 15 12.07 3.71 -0.48
CA SER A 15 12.10 3.06 0.83
C SER A 15 10.72 2.56 1.22
N VAL A 16 10.70 1.49 2.03
CA VAL A 16 9.46 1.00 2.66
C VAL A 16 9.25 1.79 3.95
N LEU A 17 8.12 2.49 4.07
CA LEU A 17 7.73 3.11 5.32
C LEU A 17 7.17 2.06 6.29
N MET A 18 6.25 1.24 5.81
CA MET A 18 5.63 0.18 6.60
C MET A 18 5.04 -0.91 5.71
N SER A 19 4.85 -2.09 6.30
CA SER A 19 4.15 -3.21 5.69
C SER A 19 3.18 -3.82 6.68
N TYR A 20 2.02 -4.25 6.20
CA TYR A 20 0.98 -4.89 6.99
C TYR A 20 0.46 -6.16 6.30
N PRO A 21 0.34 -7.31 6.98
CA PRO A 21 0.78 -7.58 8.36
C PRO A 21 2.30 -7.43 8.53
N ASN A 22 2.77 -7.31 9.78
CA ASN A 22 4.20 -7.17 10.13
C ASN A 22 5.04 -8.44 9.83
N GLU A 23 4.49 -9.38 9.09
CA GLU A 23 5.19 -10.58 8.63
C GLU A 23 6.31 -10.18 7.67
N LYS A 24 7.44 -10.87 7.77
CA LYS A 24 8.60 -10.57 6.93
C LYS A 24 8.28 -10.93 5.48
N LEU A 25 8.13 -9.89 4.64
CA LEU A 25 8.05 -10.05 3.19
C LEU A 25 9.35 -10.63 2.63
N GLU A 26 9.23 -11.44 1.58
CA GLU A 26 10.39 -11.97 0.86
C GLU A 26 11.24 -10.81 0.31
N GLY A 27 12.55 -10.84 0.57
CA GLY A 27 13.44 -9.73 0.23
C GLY A 27 13.46 -9.39 -1.27
N ASP A 28 13.26 -10.37 -2.14
CA ASP A 28 13.17 -10.12 -3.58
C ASP A 28 11.88 -9.40 -3.99
N ILE A 29 10.77 -9.59 -3.26
CA ILE A 29 9.53 -8.84 -3.48
C ILE A 29 9.74 -7.38 -3.06
N ILE A 30 10.35 -7.14 -1.91
CA ILE A 30 10.69 -5.79 -1.44
C ILE A 30 11.59 -5.08 -2.48
N ASN A 31 12.66 -5.75 -2.92
CA ASN A 31 13.57 -5.20 -3.92
C ASN A 31 12.87 -4.88 -5.25
N ARG A 32 11.83 -5.64 -5.63
CA ARG A 32 11.01 -5.34 -6.81
C ARG A 32 10.13 -4.11 -6.59
N LEU A 33 9.47 -3.99 -5.43
CA LEU A 33 8.66 -2.83 -5.08
C LEU A 33 9.46 -1.53 -5.16
N LEU A 34 10.68 -1.54 -4.63
CA LEU A 34 11.55 -0.36 -4.65
C LEU A 34 11.95 0.04 -6.08
N LYS A 35 12.20 -0.94 -6.94
CA LYS A 35 12.49 -0.72 -8.36
C LYS A 35 11.32 -0.17 -9.17
N PHE A 36 10.08 -0.23 -8.67
CA PHE A 36 8.93 0.33 -9.39
C PHE A 36 8.96 1.85 -9.44
N PHE A 37 9.69 2.51 -8.54
CA PHE A 37 9.95 3.95 -8.63
C PHE A 37 10.88 4.32 -9.80
N ASP A 38 11.69 3.38 -10.28
CA ASP A 38 12.59 3.60 -11.42
C ASP A 38 11.91 3.30 -12.77
N LEU A 39 10.71 2.72 -12.75
CA LEU A 39 9.96 2.42 -13.97
C LEU A 39 9.22 3.67 -14.43
N GLU A 40 9.36 4.01 -15.71
CA GLU A 40 8.55 5.04 -16.37
C GLU A 40 7.14 4.48 -16.60
N ILE A 41 6.31 4.53 -15.56
CA ILE A 41 4.91 4.14 -15.60
C ILE A 41 4.07 5.42 -15.50
N ASP A 42 3.42 5.77 -16.61
CA ASP A 42 2.55 6.95 -16.70
C ASP A 42 1.18 6.73 -16.01
N GLU A 43 0.89 5.49 -15.61
CA GLU A 43 -0.37 5.11 -14.97
C GLU A 43 -0.34 5.23 -13.44
N THR A 44 -1.42 5.76 -12.87
CA THR A 44 -1.54 5.87 -11.41
C THR A 44 -1.76 4.52 -10.73
N PHE A 45 -2.49 3.64 -11.43
CA PHE A 45 -2.83 2.31 -10.97
C PHE A 45 -2.31 1.28 -11.97
N PHE A 46 -1.52 0.33 -11.50
CA PHE A 46 -0.98 -0.73 -12.35
C PHE A 46 -0.80 -2.02 -11.57
N GLU A 47 -0.78 -3.14 -12.30
CA GLU A 47 -0.58 -4.46 -11.71
C GLU A 47 0.61 -5.18 -12.32
N ILE A 48 1.30 -5.95 -11.47
CA ILE A 48 2.42 -6.79 -11.87
C ILE A 48 2.12 -8.21 -11.41
N VAL A 49 2.11 -9.14 -12.36
CA VAL A 49 1.85 -10.56 -12.12
C VAL A 49 3.17 -11.32 -12.05
N LEU A 50 3.46 -11.89 -10.88
CA LEU A 50 4.62 -12.73 -10.64
C LEU A 50 4.24 -14.20 -10.86
N ILE A 51 4.34 -14.65 -12.13
CA ILE A 51 3.88 -15.99 -12.56
C ILE A 51 4.52 -17.11 -11.72
N THR A 52 5.84 -17.12 -11.59
CA THR A 52 6.60 -18.15 -10.85
C THR A 52 6.29 -18.17 -9.35
N LYS A 53 5.88 -17.03 -8.79
CA LYS A 53 5.50 -16.92 -7.36
C LYS A 53 4.01 -17.07 -7.12
N LYS A 54 3.19 -17.22 -8.17
CA LYS A 54 1.71 -17.24 -8.11
C LYS A 54 1.12 -16.04 -7.34
N LYS A 55 1.81 -14.90 -7.42
CA LYS A 55 1.44 -13.65 -6.73
C LYS A 55 1.10 -12.57 -7.74
N LYS A 56 0.28 -11.62 -7.30
CA LYS A 56 0.01 -10.37 -8.00
C LYS A 56 0.28 -9.21 -7.05
N ILE A 57 0.85 -8.15 -7.60
CA ILE A 57 1.08 -6.88 -6.90
C ILE A 57 0.25 -5.83 -7.60
N ILE A 58 -0.63 -5.19 -6.86
CA ILE A 58 -1.42 -4.05 -7.32
C ILE A 58 -0.80 -2.81 -6.70
N ASN A 59 -0.41 -1.86 -7.54
CA ASN A 59 0.24 -0.63 -7.12
C ASN A 59 -0.67 0.56 -7.40
N PHE A 60 -0.64 1.53 -6.49
CA PHE A 60 -1.28 2.82 -6.64
C PHE A 60 -0.29 3.89 -6.20
N ASN A 61 0.28 4.63 -7.16
CA ASN A 61 1.17 5.76 -6.87
C ASN A 61 0.33 7.03 -6.64
N PHE A 62 0.84 7.96 -5.83
CA PHE A 62 0.23 9.28 -5.64
C PHE A 62 1.23 10.22 -4.98
N GLU A 63 0.89 11.51 -4.96
CA GLU A 63 1.71 12.55 -4.37
C GLU A 63 1.08 13.10 -3.09
N ILE A 64 1.88 13.22 -2.03
CA ILE A 64 1.48 13.87 -0.78
C ILE A 64 2.03 15.29 -0.75
N PRO A 65 1.21 16.34 -0.56
CA PRO A 65 1.70 17.69 -0.32
C PRO A 65 2.62 17.75 0.90
N SER A 66 3.80 18.33 0.76
CA SER A 66 4.82 18.36 1.80
C SER A 66 5.60 19.65 1.77
N GLU A 67 5.54 20.43 2.84
CA GLU A 67 6.36 21.63 3.00
C GLU A 67 7.85 21.30 3.16
N TRP A 68 8.13 20.04 3.48
CA TRP A 68 9.45 19.51 3.73
C TRP A 68 10.15 19.01 2.45
N ALA A 69 9.41 18.88 1.35
CA ALA A 69 9.95 18.50 0.06
C ALA A 69 10.33 19.72 -0.79
N ARG A 70 11.46 19.63 -1.52
CA ARG A 70 11.91 20.71 -2.43
C ARG A 70 10.85 21.06 -3.49
N GLY A 71 10.14 20.05 -4.00
CA GLY A 71 9.04 20.20 -4.97
C GLY A 71 7.66 20.40 -4.34
N LYS A 72 7.60 20.62 -3.02
CA LYS A 72 6.37 20.67 -2.21
C LYS A 72 5.51 19.40 -2.23
N LYS A 73 6.08 18.28 -2.69
CA LYS A 73 5.38 17.00 -2.85
C LYS A 73 6.31 15.83 -2.55
N GLU A 74 5.77 14.78 -1.94
CA GLU A 74 6.42 13.50 -1.71
C GLU A 74 5.79 12.45 -2.61
N PHE A 75 6.61 11.61 -3.25
CA PHE A 75 6.12 10.50 -4.06
C PHE A 75 5.95 9.27 -3.18
N VAL A 76 4.75 8.70 -3.20
CA VAL A 76 4.40 7.52 -2.42
C VAL A 76 3.67 6.49 -3.28
N MET A 77 3.71 5.24 -2.84
CA MET A 77 3.03 4.14 -3.51
C MET A 77 2.46 3.16 -2.48
N LEU A 78 1.19 2.82 -2.65
CA LEU A 78 0.56 1.71 -1.96
C LEU A 78 0.67 0.47 -2.84
N SER A 79 1.18 -0.62 -2.29
CA SER A 79 1.34 -1.89 -3.00
C SER A 79 0.63 -3.00 -2.26
N LEU A 80 -0.40 -3.60 -2.86
CA LEU A 80 -1.09 -4.76 -2.30
C LEU A 80 -0.63 -6.04 -2.99
N ILE A 81 0.05 -6.89 -2.22
CA ILE A 81 0.53 -8.21 -2.62
C ILE A 81 -0.49 -9.26 -2.22
N MET A 82 -0.92 -10.05 -3.19
CA MET A 82 -1.96 -11.07 -3.00
C MET A 82 -1.76 -12.29 -3.89
N LYS A 83 -2.56 -13.32 -3.64
CA LYS A 83 -2.68 -14.46 -4.56
C LYS A 83 -3.29 -13.99 -5.87
N ARG A 84 -2.93 -14.65 -6.97
CA ARG A 84 -3.35 -14.26 -8.33
C ARG A 84 -4.87 -14.35 -8.56
N GLU A 85 -5.58 -15.15 -7.76
CA GLU A 85 -7.01 -15.46 -7.94
C GLU A 85 -7.98 -14.31 -7.61
N TYR A 86 -7.51 -13.18 -7.08
CA TYR A 86 -8.36 -12.05 -6.71
C TYR A 86 -8.51 -11.01 -7.84
N GLU A 87 -9.75 -10.57 -8.06
CA GLU A 87 -10.12 -9.54 -9.05
C GLU A 87 -9.56 -8.15 -8.67
N SER A 88 -8.97 -7.44 -9.64
CA SER A 88 -8.35 -6.12 -9.42
C SER A 88 -9.36 -5.03 -9.09
N GLU A 89 -10.57 -5.10 -9.63
CA GLU A 89 -11.60 -4.07 -9.44
C GLU A 89 -12.00 -3.90 -7.97
N LEU A 90 -12.07 -5.01 -7.23
CA LEU A 90 -12.31 -5.02 -5.78
C LEU A 90 -11.24 -4.28 -5.00
N VAL A 91 -10.01 -4.31 -5.52
CA VAL A 91 -8.84 -3.72 -4.89
C VAL A 91 -8.70 -2.26 -5.25
N TYR A 92 -9.08 -1.87 -6.48
CA TYR A 92 -9.01 -0.49 -6.94
C TYR A 92 -9.78 0.45 -6.01
N ALA A 93 -11.05 0.15 -5.74
CA ALA A 93 -11.86 0.97 -4.84
C ALA A 93 -11.26 1.04 -3.43
N PHE A 94 -10.70 -0.06 -2.94
CA PHE A 94 -10.04 -0.13 -1.63
C PHE A 94 -8.77 0.74 -1.57
N ILE A 95 -7.90 0.65 -2.59
CA ILE A 95 -6.59 1.32 -2.55
C ILE A 95 -6.74 2.83 -2.78
N VAL A 96 -7.73 3.24 -3.57
CA VAL A 96 -8.13 4.64 -3.76
C VAL A 96 -8.73 5.23 -2.48
N ASP A 97 -9.60 4.50 -1.78
CA ASP A 97 -10.15 4.97 -0.50
C ASP A 97 -9.05 5.12 0.56
N ALA A 98 -8.12 4.16 0.63
CA ALA A 98 -6.98 4.23 1.53
C ALA A 98 -6.08 5.45 1.22
N SER A 99 -5.74 5.69 -0.05
CA SER A 99 -4.92 6.85 -0.45
C SER A 99 -5.62 8.18 -0.14
N TYR A 100 -6.92 8.26 -0.36
CA TYR A 100 -7.70 9.46 -0.05
C TYR A 100 -7.74 9.76 1.46
N LYS A 101 -7.92 8.73 2.30
CA LYS A 101 -7.86 8.88 3.76
C LYS A 101 -6.48 9.36 4.23
N ILE A 102 -5.41 8.83 3.64
CA ILE A 102 -4.04 9.28 3.89
C ILE A 102 -3.88 10.74 3.49
N LEU A 103 -4.29 11.13 2.28
CA LEU A 103 -4.18 12.51 1.77
C LEU A 103 -4.96 13.54 2.60
N LYS A 104 -6.08 13.13 3.20
CA LYS A 104 -6.86 13.98 4.11
C LYS A 104 -6.25 14.15 5.49
N THR A 105 -5.24 13.35 5.83
CA THR A 105 -4.59 13.43 7.14
C THR A 105 -3.67 14.66 7.16
N LYS A 106 -3.90 15.56 8.12
CA LYS A 106 -3.12 16.79 8.25
C LYS A 106 -1.65 16.44 8.53
N ASN A 107 -0.74 17.13 7.85
CA ASN A 107 0.72 16.96 8.00
C ASN A 107 1.22 15.52 7.79
N VAL A 108 0.47 14.69 7.03
CA VAL A 108 0.78 13.26 6.84
C VAL A 108 2.15 12.99 6.24
N PHE A 109 2.72 13.95 5.50
CA PHE A 109 4.08 13.86 4.98
C PHE A 109 5.14 13.68 6.07
N LYS A 110 4.88 14.14 7.30
CA LYS A 110 5.82 14.01 8.43
C LYS A 110 6.08 12.55 8.78
N ALA A 111 5.11 11.66 8.60
CA ALA A 111 5.26 10.24 8.83
C ALA A 111 6.41 9.61 8.01
N LEU A 112 6.70 10.15 6.82
CA LEU A 112 7.76 9.67 5.94
C LEU A 112 9.17 9.85 6.52
N TYR A 113 9.29 10.61 7.62
CA TYR A 113 10.54 10.96 8.28
C TYR A 113 10.72 10.25 9.62
N LYS A 114 9.89 9.23 9.92
CA LYS A 114 9.91 8.46 11.18
C LYS A 114 11.28 7.90 11.55
N ASP A 115 12.01 7.43 10.55
CA ASP A 115 13.34 6.81 10.67
C ASP A 115 14.39 7.61 9.86
N ASP A 116 14.17 8.93 9.71
CA ASP A 116 15.11 9.80 9.01
C ASP A 116 16.21 10.30 9.98
N ASP A 117 17.40 9.74 9.82
CA ASP A 117 18.61 10.15 10.56
C ASP A 117 19.05 11.59 10.26
N PHE A 118 18.58 12.19 9.15
CA PHE A 118 18.95 13.52 8.70
C PHE A 118 18.09 14.63 9.31
N ARG A 119 17.04 14.29 10.06
CA ARG A 119 16.15 15.26 10.72
C ARG A 119 16.05 15.01 12.21
N ASN A 120 16.30 16.06 12.98
CA ASN A 120 16.26 16.01 14.45
C ASN A 120 14.80 15.73 14.90
N SER A 121 14.55 14.52 15.38
CA SER A 121 13.23 13.87 15.42
C SER A 121 12.41 14.13 16.69
N ASN A 122 12.50 15.32 17.26
CA ASN A 122 11.67 15.70 18.41
C ASN A 122 10.27 16.21 18.02
N ASP A 123 9.88 16.11 16.75
CA ASP A 123 8.55 16.47 16.28
C ASP A 123 7.57 15.30 16.54
N ILE A 124 6.78 15.43 17.61
CA ILE A 124 5.77 14.44 18.00
C ILE A 124 4.74 14.16 16.88
N GLU A 125 4.54 15.09 15.95
CA GLU A 125 3.64 14.86 14.82
C GLU A 125 4.13 13.75 13.89
N ILE A 126 5.44 13.47 13.84
CA ILE A 126 6.00 12.35 13.07
C ILE A 126 5.40 11.02 13.57
N ASP A 127 5.46 10.78 14.88
CA ASP A 127 4.94 9.54 15.48
C ASP A 127 3.41 9.48 15.37
N ILE A 128 2.72 10.60 15.60
CA ILE A 128 1.25 10.68 15.50
C ILE A 128 0.80 10.36 14.08
N THR A 129 1.40 11.00 13.07
CA THR A 129 1.00 10.79 11.67
C THR A 129 1.39 9.40 11.17
N TYR A 130 2.51 8.85 11.62
CA TYR A 130 2.89 7.47 11.34
C TYR A 130 1.85 6.47 11.86
N GLU A 131 1.42 6.60 13.11
CA GLU A 131 0.38 5.73 13.68
C GLU A 131 -0.99 5.95 13.02
N GLN A 132 -1.31 7.16 12.58
CA GLN A 132 -2.53 7.44 11.79
C GLN A 132 -2.52 6.70 10.44
N ILE A 133 -1.41 6.76 9.67
CA ILE A 133 -1.29 6.00 8.42
C ILE A 133 -1.44 4.51 8.73
N ARG A 134 -0.71 4.00 9.73
CA ARG A 134 -0.76 2.60 10.12
C ARG A 134 -2.18 2.14 10.43
N LYS A 135 -2.94 2.92 11.19
CA LYS A 135 -4.35 2.64 11.50
C LYS A 135 -5.22 2.63 10.23
N ILE A 136 -5.09 3.64 9.36
CA ILE A 136 -5.84 3.71 8.10
C ILE A 136 -5.59 2.46 7.26
N LEU A 137 -4.33 2.06 7.10
CA LEU A 137 -3.95 0.88 6.32
C LEU A 137 -4.49 -0.41 6.93
N PHE A 138 -4.42 -0.55 8.27
CA PHE A 138 -4.97 -1.69 9.00
C PHE A 138 -6.49 -1.81 8.80
N ASP A 139 -7.23 -0.72 9.06
CA ASP A 139 -8.68 -0.69 8.97
C ASP A 139 -9.14 -1.01 7.55
N CYS A 140 -8.48 -0.40 6.56
CA CYS A 140 -8.82 -0.64 5.16
C CYS A 140 -8.51 -2.08 4.76
N LEU A 141 -7.33 -2.63 5.10
CA LEU A 141 -6.97 -4.00 4.68
C LEU A 141 -7.91 -5.02 5.32
N THR A 142 -8.23 -4.83 6.60
CA THR A 142 -9.19 -5.66 7.32
C THR A 142 -10.56 -5.64 6.66
N SER A 143 -11.03 -4.45 6.25
CA SER A 143 -12.29 -4.31 5.51
C SER A 143 -12.26 -5.04 4.16
N LEU A 144 -11.15 -4.95 3.42
CA LEU A 144 -11.00 -5.68 2.14
C LEU A 144 -11.04 -7.20 2.36
N ILE A 145 -10.30 -7.71 3.35
CA ILE A 145 -10.26 -9.14 3.67
C ILE A 145 -11.67 -9.63 4.01
N SER A 146 -12.41 -8.93 4.87
CA SER A 146 -13.80 -9.28 5.20
C SER A 146 -14.69 -9.35 3.97
N ARG A 147 -14.64 -8.35 3.08
CA ARG A 147 -15.46 -8.32 1.85
C ARG A 147 -15.15 -9.48 0.92
N ILE A 148 -13.88 -9.86 0.82
CA ILE A 148 -13.43 -10.99 0.00
C ILE A 148 -13.93 -12.31 0.61
N GLU A 149 -13.80 -12.48 1.92
CA GLU A 149 -14.31 -13.66 2.63
C GLU A 149 -15.83 -13.80 2.49
N ASP A 150 -16.57 -12.69 2.59
CA ASP A 150 -18.02 -12.68 2.42
C ASP A 150 -18.43 -13.07 0.99
N ARG A 151 -17.70 -12.59 -0.03
CA ARG A 151 -17.89 -13.03 -1.42
C ARG A 151 -17.61 -14.53 -1.57
N ILE A 152 -16.52 -15.04 -1.02
CA ILE A 152 -16.18 -16.47 -1.11
C ILE A 152 -17.24 -17.33 -0.42
N LYS A 153 -17.70 -16.93 0.78
CA LYS A 153 -18.78 -17.63 1.51
C LYS A 153 -20.11 -17.55 0.77
N GLY A 154 -20.42 -16.41 0.15
CA GLY A 154 -21.62 -16.23 -0.68
C GLY A 154 -21.61 -17.05 -1.97
N VAL A 155 -20.44 -17.26 -2.57
CA VAL A 155 -20.25 -18.14 -3.74
C VAL A 155 -20.37 -19.61 -3.34
N ASN A 156 -19.83 -20.01 -2.17
CA ASN A 156 -19.95 -21.37 -1.65
C ASN A 156 -21.36 -21.74 -1.14
N LYS A 157 -22.28 -20.78 -1.07
CA LYS A 157 -23.71 -21.02 -0.81
C LYS A 157 -24.55 -21.24 -2.07
N LYS A 158 -23.95 -21.26 -3.27
CA LYS A 158 -24.64 -21.80 -4.45
C LYS A 158 -24.61 -23.32 -4.33
N ASP A 159 -25.76 -23.87 -3.94
CA ASP A 159 -26.02 -25.29 -3.76
C ASP A 159 -25.44 -26.16 -4.89
N PRO A 160 -25.01 -27.39 -4.59
CA PRO A 160 -24.69 -28.36 -5.63
C PRO A 160 -25.92 -28.53 -6.52
N PHE A 161 -25.76 -28.29 -7.83
CA PHE A 161 -26.77 -28.53 -8.84
C PHE A 161 -27.53 -29.84 -8.57
N PRO A 162 -28.87 -29.82 -8.43
CA PRO A 162 -29.65 -31.04 -8.36
C PRO A 162 -30.17 -31.37 -9.76
N PHE A 163 -29.36 -32.05 -10.58
CA PHE A 163 -29.82 -32.80 -11.77
C PHE A 163 -28.79 -33.94 -11.93
N SER A 164 -29.05 -35.17 -11.50
CA SER A 164 -30.06 -36.14 -12.01
C SER A 164 -29.99 -36.29 -13.51
#